data_AF-X1KQB7-F1
#
_entry.id   AF-X1KQB7-F1
#
_cell.length_a   1.000
_cell.length_b   1.000
_cell.length_c   1.000
_cell.angle_alpha   90.00
_cell.angle_beta   90.00
_cell.angle_gamma   90.00
#
_symmetry.space_group_name_H-M   'P 1'
#
loop_
_entity.id
_entity.type
_entity.pdbx_description
1 polymer ?
#
loop_
_entity_poly.entity_id
_entity_poly.type
_entity_poly.pdbx_seq_one_letter_code
_entity_poly.pdbx_strand_id
1 'polypeptide(L)'
;MIVPIFERYILEWYTCFTVEINKEVKEKKKIEDIMIKNMVGIDVGLNNLLATSKKEIIDNPRYLRKSEEKLSRIQKKHSRKKLKSKNRSRSRLKVARIHEKTINQRL
;
A
#
# COMPACT_ATOMS: atom_id res chain seq x y z
N MET A 1 -5.50 -6.62 -29.33
CA MET A 1 -6.29 -7.74 -28.78
C MET A 1 -5.64 -8.14 -27.46
N ILE A 2 -6.22 -7.78 -26.32
CA ILE A 2 -5.65 -8.15 -25.01
C ILE A 2 -6.28 -9.48 -24.62
N VAL A 3 -5.46 -10.52 -24.52
CA VAL A 3 -5.89 -11.78 -23.88
C VAL A 3 -5.92 -11.51 -22.37
N PRO A 4 -7.07 -11.59 -21.69
CA PRO A 4 -7.11 -11.39 -20.25
C PRO A 4 -6.30 -12.50 -19.57
N ILE A 5 -5.24 -12.12 -18.87
CA ILE A 5 -4.49 -13.03 -18.01
C ILE A 5 -5.23 -13.05 -16.67
N PHE A 6 -5.85 -14.18 -16.37
CA PHE A 6 -6.42 -14.44 -15.06
C PHE A 6 -5.32 -14.95 -14.15
N GLU A 7 -4.89 -14.13 -13.21
CA GLU A 7 -3.93 -14.54 -12.18
C GLU A 7 -4.67 -14.70 -10.84
N ARG A 8 -4.46 -15.83 -10.18
CA ARG A 8 -5.00 -16.09 -8.85
C ARG A 8 -3.97 -15.70 -7.80
N TYR A 9 -4.16 -14.55 -7.16
CA TYR A 9 -3.31 -14.12 -6.06
C TYR A 9 -3.97 -14.47 -4.72
N ILE A 10 -3.33 -15.38 -3.97
CA ILE A 10 -3.78 -15.84 -2.64
C ILE A 10 -5.19 -16.45 -2.65
N LEU A 11 -6.23 -15.63 -2.50
CA LEU A 11 -7.64 -16.03 -2.35
C LEU A 11 -8.56 -15.43 -3.40
N GLU A 12 -8.10 -14.44 -4.15
CA GLU A 12 -8.90 -13.68 -5.09
C GLU A 12 -8.38 -13.87 -6.52
N TRP A 13 -9.28 -13.67 -7.47
CA TRP A 13 -8.95 -13.66 -8.90
C TRP A 13 -8.84 -12.22 -9.35
N TYR A 14 -7.77 -11.92 -10.07
CA TYR A 14 -7.57 -10.61 -10.67
C TYR A 14 -7.59 -10.73 -12.18
N THR A 15 -8.18 -9.72 -12.82
CA THR A 15 -8.06 -9.49 -14.26
C THR A 15 -7.37 -8.16 -14.46
N CYS A 16 -6.32 -8.15 -15.28
CA CYS A 16 -5.62 -6.93 -15.64
C CYS A 16 -6.05 -6.52 -17.05
N PHE A 17 -6.44 -5.26 -17.20
CA PHE A 17 -6.71 -4.68 -18.50
C PHE A 17 -5.96 -3.35 -18.62
N THR A 18 -5.25 -3.17 -19.72
CA THR A 18 -4.58 -1.92 -20.04
C THR A 18 -5.56 -1.06 -20.82
N VAL A 19 -5.76 0.17 -20.36
CA VAL A 19 -6.54 1.18 -21.09
C VAL A 19 -5.61 2.29 -21.55
N GLU A 20 -5.79 2.70 -22.80
CA GLU A 20 -5.16 3.90 -23.31
C GLU A 20 -6.03 5.08 -22.92
N ILE A 21 -5.49 5.97 -22.09
CA ILE A 21 -6.19 7.17 -21.65
C ILE A 21 -5.65 8.32 -22.51
N ASN A 22 -6.46 8.79 -23.45
CA ASN A 22 -6.20 10.05 -24.15
C ASN A 22 -6.46 11.20 -23.19
N LYS A 23 -5.50 11.46 -22.31
CA LYS A 23 -5.53 12.60 -21.41
C LYS A 23 -4.97 13.78 -22.19
N GLU A 24 -5.81 14.79 -22.44
CA GLU A 24 -5.31 16.11 -22.80
C GLU A 24 -4.41 16.58 -21.66
N VAL A 25 -3.09 16.50 -21.88
CA VAL A 25 -2.11 16.99 -20.92
C VAL A 25 -2.16 18.50 -21.05
N LYS A 26 -2.79 19.18 -20.07
CA LYS A 26 -2.65 20.63 -19.94
C LYS A 26 -1.16 20.94 -19.91
N GLU A 27 -0.70 21.81 -20.81
CA GLU A 27 0.70 22.21 -20.85
C GLU A 27 1.13 22.68 -19.46
N LYS A 28 2.29 22.18 -19.01
CA LYS A 28 2.88 22.67 -17.77
C LYS A 28 3.14 24.16 -17.97
N LYS A 29 2.59 24.98 -17.08
CA LYS A 29 2.94 26.41 -17.03
C LYS A 29 4.46 26.53 -16.97
N LYS A 30 5.04 27.43 -17.77
CA LYS A 30 6.47 27.72 -17.69
C LYS A 30 6.79 28.16 -16.27
N ILE A 31 7.98 27.81 -15.79
CA ILE A 31 8.44 28.14 -14.44
C ILE A 31 8.38 29.68 -14.22
N GLU A 32 8.60 30.44 -15.30
CA GLU A 32 8.50 31.89 -15.39
C GLU A 32 7.09 32.42 -15.00
N ASP A 33 6.04 31.67 -15.30
CA ASP A 33 4.62 32.03 -15.03
C ASP A 33 4.14 31.56 -13.65
N ILE A 34 4.97 30.82 -12.90
CA ILE A 34 4.65 30.33 -11.57
C ILE A 34 4.96 31.43 -10.56
N MET A 35 3.91 32.02 -9.99
CA MET A 35 4.06 32.96 -8.89
C MET A 35 4.74 32.28 -7.70
N ILE A 36 5.99 32.65 -7.41
CA ILE A 36 6.81 32.08 -6.32
C ILE A 36 6.13 32.20 -4.94
N LYS A 37 5.20 33.15 -4.78
CA LYS A 37 4.44 33.38 -3.54
C LYS A 37 3.73 32.15 -2.97
N ASN A 38 3.41 31.15 -3.80
CA ASN A 38 2.69 29.95 -3.35
C ASN A 38 3.57 28.70 -3.21
N MET A 39 4.90 28.84 -3.26
CA MET A 39 5.80 27.71 -3.04
C MET A 39 5.72 27.24 -1.58
N VAL A 40 5.55 25.94 -1.39
CA VAL A 40 5.58 25.29 -0.08
C VAL A 40 6.66 24.22 -0.11
N GLY A 41 7.64 24.33 0.80
CA GLY A 41 8.60 23.25 1.01
C GLY A 41 7.90 22.09 1.70
N ILE A 42 8.09 20.88 1.18
CA ILE A 42 7.56 19.65 1.75
C ILE A 42 8.72 18.81 2.24
N ASP A 43 8.72 18.48 3.52
CA ASP A 43 9.62 17.50 4.13
C ASP A 43 8.83 16.24 4.50
N VAL A 44 9.38 15.07 4.21
CA VAL A 44 8.70 13.77 4.37
C VAL A 44 9.56 12.91 5.28
N GLY A 45 9.03 12.50 6.44
CA GLY A 45 9.82 11.89 7.50
C GLY A 45 9.26 10.61 8.09
N LEU A 46 10.07 9.95 8.92
CA LEU A 46 9.64 8.77 9.69
C LEU A 46 8.83 9.17 10.94
N ASN A 47 9.17 10.31 11.55
CA ASN A 47 8.48 10.83 12.73
C ASN A 47 7.14 11.44 12.35
N ASN A 48 7.16 12.36 11.38
CA ASN A 48 5.99 13.02 10.81
C ASN A 48 5.86 12.61 9.35
N LEU A 49 4.65 12.29 8.89
CA LEU A 49 4.42 11.91 7.50
C LEU A 49 4.79 13.05 6.56
N LEU A 50 4.40 14.28 6.91
CA LEU A 50 4.63 15.46 6.09
C LEU A 50 4.77 16.69 6.98
N ALA A 51 5.78 17.51 6.72
CA ALA A 51 5.93 18.83 7.32
C ALA A 51 6.04 19.88 6.20
N THR A 52 5.31 20.98 6.34
CA THR A 52 5.36 22.08 5.38
C THR A 52 6.14 23.26 5.91
N SER A 53 6.73 24.07 5.01
CA SER A 53 7.31 25.37 5.36
C SER A 53 6.30 26.35 5.97
N LYS A 54 5.00 26.05 5.88
CA LYS A 54 3.88 26.77 6.52
C LYS A 54 3.59 26.31 7.96
N LYS A 55 4.46 25.46 8.54
CA LYS A 55 4.33 24.88 9.88
C LYS A 55 3.16 23.90 10.04
N GLU A 56 2.61 23.39 8.95
CA GLU A 56 1.65 22.28 9.01
C GLU A 56 2.43 20.98 9.19
N ILE A 57 1.99 20.16 10.15
CA ILE A 57 2.59 18.86 10.44
C ILE A 57 1.49 17.82 10.36
N ILE A 58 1.70 16.81 9.52
CA ILE A 58 0.87 15.63 9.42
C ILE A 58 1.60 14.50 10.13
N ASP A 59 0.98 13.96 11.19
CA ASP A 59 1.53 12.84 11.94
C ASP A 59 1.62 11.58 11.09
N ASN A 60 2.62 10.74 11.36
CA ASN A 60 2.72 9.42 10.75
C ASN A 60 1.76 8.44 11.44
N PRO A 61 0.72 7.92 10.77
CA PRO A 61 -0.26 7.02 11.38
C PRO A 61 0.31 5.62 11.71
N ARG A 62 1.51 5.28 11.20
CA ARG A 62 2.25 4.03 11.49
C ARG A 62 1.41 2.76 11.28
N TYR A 63 0.55 2.74 10.26
CA TYR A 63 -0.32 1.60 9.94
C TYR A 63 0.48 0.31 9.70
N LEU A 64 1.62 0.42 9.01
CA LEU A 64 2.48 -0.72 8.70
C LEU A 64 2.92 -1.46 9.98
N ARG A 65 3.41 -0.73 10.98
CA ARG A 65 3.90 -1.31 12.24
C ARG A 65 2.83 -2.14 12.95
N LYS A 66 1.60 -1.63 13.03
CA LYS A 66 0.45 -2.36 13.63
C LYS A 66 0.13 -3.65 12.86
N SER A 67 0.22 -3.60 11.53
CA SER A 67 -0.03 -4.75 10.67
C SER A 67 1.08 -5.81 10.77
N GLU A 68 2.35 -5.39 10.84
CA GLU A 68 3.50 -6.28 11.04
C GLU A 68 3.46 -7.01 12.37
N GLU A 69 3.14 -6.32 13.47
CA GLU A 69 2.96 -6.93 14.79
C GLU A 69 1.87 -8.02 14.77
N LYS A 70 0.75 -7.73 14.11
CA LYS A 70 -0.35 -8.69 13.93
C LYS A 70 0.07 -9.88 13.08
N LEU A 71 0.79 -9.65 11.99
CA LEU A 71 1.31 -10.68 11.09
C LEU A 71 2.27 -11.61 11.84
N SER A 72 3.25 -11.04 12.55
CA SER A 72 4.22 -11.78 13.38
C SER A 72 3.53 -12.69 14.41
N ARG A 73 2.55 -12.16 15.15
CA ARG A 73 1.78 -12.94 16.13
C ARG A 73 1.07 -14.13 15.50
N ILE A 74 0.50 -13.97 14.31
CA ILE A 74 -0.25 -15.04 13.63
C ILE A 74 0.68 -16.04 12.95
N GLN A 75 1.81 -15.61 12.39
CA GLN A 75 2.85 -16.50 11.91
C GLN A 75 3.41 -17.38 13.05
N LYS A 76 3.68 -16.81 14.23
CA LYS A 76 4.10 -17.57 15.43
C LYS A 76 3.06 -18.59 15.88
N LYS A 77 1.76 -18.23 15.82
CA LYS A 77 0.67 -19.20 16.09
C LYS A 77 0.58 -20.27 15.01
N HIS A 78 0.89 -19.95 13.76
CA HIS A 78 0.86 -20.89 12.65
C HIS A 78 1.99 -21.93 12.76
N SER A 79 3.21 -21.51 13.07
CA SER A 79 4.39 -22.39 13.16
C SER A 79 4.22 -23.48 14.21
N ARG A 80 3.53 -23.18 15.32
CA ARG A 80 3.23 -24.13 16.41
C ARG A 80 2.14 -25.16 16.08
N LYS A 81 1.46 -25.05 14.94
CA LYS A 81 0.36 -25.98 14.59
C LYS A 81 0.90 -27.27 13.98
N LYS A 82 0.32 -28.41 14.38
CA LYS A 82 0.61 -29.73 13.82
C LYS A 82 0.53 -29.71 12.28
N LEU A 83 1.58 -30.22 11.64
CA LEU A 83 1.65 -30.38 10.19
C LEU A 83 0.45 -31.18 9.68
N LYS A 84 0.00 -30.85 8.46
CA LYS A 84 -1.16 -31.45 7.77
C LYS A 84 -2.50 -31.41 8.52
N SER A 85 -2.60 -30.78 9.70
CA SER A 85 -3.87 -30.65 10.41
C SER A 85 -4.82 -29.66 9.74
N LYS A 86 -6.14 -29.91 9.85
CA LYS A 86 -7.19 -28.96 9.40
C LYS A 86 -6.99 -27.56 10.01
N ASN A 87 -6.54 -27.51 11.26
CA ASN A 87 -6.25 -26.26 11.97
C ASN A 87 -5.06 -25.48 11.39
N ARG A 88 -4.05 -26.16 10.84
CA ARG A 88 -2.93 -25.53 10.15
C ARG A 88 -3.37 -24.95 8.80
N SER A 89 -4.19 -25.68 8.04
CA SER A 89 -4.77 -25.18 6.78
C SER A 89 -5.59 -23.91 6.97
N ARG A 90 -6.48 -23.89 7.98
CA ARG A 90 -7.24 -22.68 8.36
C ARG A 90 -6.34 -21.52 8.78
N SER A 91 -5.25 -21.80 9.49
CA SER A 91 -4.30 -20.79 9.92
C SER A 91 -3.47 -20.21 8.77
N ARG A 92 -3.12 -21.03 7.76
CA ARG A 92 -2.41 -20.58 6.55
C ARG A 92 -3.22 -19.51 5.83
N LEU A 93 -4.53 -19.72 5.68
CA LEU A 93 -5.45 -18.74 5.08
C LEU A 93 -5.48 -17.42 5.88
N LYS A 94 -5.46 -17.49 7.21
CA LYS A 94 -5.39 -16.29 8.07
C LYS A 94 -4.09 -15.51 7.89
N VAL A 95 -2.95 -16.20 7.77
CA VAL A 95 -1.67 -15.56 7.47
C VAL A 95 -1.74 -14.85 6.12
N ALA A 96 -2.21 -15.54 5.08
CA ALA A 96 -2.27 -15.01 3.72
C ALA A 96 -3.13 -13.73 3.62
N ARG A 97 -4.33 -13.72 4.22
CA ARG A 97 -5.21 -12.54 4.25
C ARG A 97 -4.59 -11.32 4.94
N ILE A 98 -3.80 -11.54 5.99
CA ILE A 98 -3.16 -10.44 6.72
C ILE A 98 -1.95 -9.93 5.93
N HIS A 99 -1.22 -10.83 5.29
CA HIS A 99 -0.12 -10.48 4.40
C HIS A 99 -0.62 -9.61 3.24
N GLU A 100 -1.70 -10.03 2.58
CA GLU A 100 -2.40 -9.27 1.53
C GLU A 100 -2.84 -7.88 2.03
N LYS A 101 -3.50 -7.81 3.20
CA LYS A 101 -3.87 -6.54 3.81
C LYS A 101 -2.67 -5.63 4.06
N THR A 102 -1.53 -6.19 4.45
CA THR A 102 -0.31 -5.41 4.73
C THR A 102 0.31 -4.88 3.44
N ILE A 103 0.33 -5.68 2.37
CA ILE A 103 0.81 -5.25 1.04
C ILE A 103 -0.10 -4.16 0.46
N ASN A 104 -1.42 -4.32 0.60
CA ASN A 104 -2.40 -3.38 0.04
C ASN A 104 -2.56 -2.10 0.87
N GLN A 105 -1.98 -2.06 2.07
CA GLN A 105 -1.83 -0.82 2.83
C GLN A 105 -0.69 0.00 2.24
N ARG A 106 -1.00 0.79 1.20
CA ARG A 106 -0.16 1.92 0.80
C ARG A 106 -0.42 3.10 1.74
N LEU A 107 0.64 3.84 2.06
CA LEU A 107 0.55 5.15 2.72
C LEU A 107 -0.22 6.13 1.84
#